data_AF-A0A7W0PKX2-F1
#
_entry.id   AF-A0A7W0PKX2-F1
#
_cell.length_a   1.000
_cell.length_b   1.000
_cell.length_c   1.000
_cell.angle_alpha   90.00
_cell.angle_beta   90.00
_cell.angle_gamma   90.00
#
_symmetry.space_group_name_H-M   'P 1'
#
loop_
_entity.id
_entity.type
_entity.pdbx_description
1 polymer ?
#
loop_
_entity_poly.entity_id
_entity_poly.type
_entity_poly.pdbx_seq_one_letter_code
_entity_poly.pdbx_strand_id
1 'polypeptide(L)'
;MPARRRPSAPGAVVRLLDAAGSSPEGWEAAVIDAVRSSRKDVRAPIGVEISRQWADLDAGRVAMYRVAVRIAYRQELKAPSRRSS
;
A
#
# COMPACT_ATOMS: atom_id res chain seq x y z
N MET A 1 44.44 -15.44 1.01
CA MET A 1 43.53 -14.30 1.25
C MET A 1 42.11 -14.85 1.45
N PRO A 2 41.45 -14.69 2.60
CA PRO A 2 40.06 -15.12 2.71
C PRO A 2 39.16 -14.13 1.96
N ALA A 3 38.27 -14.64 1.12
CA ALA A 3 37.28 -13.82 0.42
C ALA A 3 36.35 -13.17 1.45
N ARG A 4 36.32 -11.84 1.47
CA ARG A 4 35.40 -11.06 2.31
C ARG A 4 33.97 -11.40 1.87
N ARG A 5 33.25 -12.21 2.67
CA ARG A 5 31.82 -12.46 2.47
C ARG A 5 31.12 -11.10 2.44
N ARG A 6 30.55 -10.72 1.28
CA ARG A 6 29.64 -9.58 1.20
C ARG A 6 28.46 -9.86 2.13
N PRO A 7 28.01 -8.89 2.94
CA PRO A 7 26.76 -9.03 3.66
C PRO A 7 25.67 -9.35 2.62
N SER A 8 24.93 -10.44 2.81
CA SER A 8 23.70 -10.68 2.05
C SER A 8 22.82 -9.45 2.22
N ALA A 9 22.31 -8.91 1.11
CA ALA A 9 21.34 -7.83 1.17
C ALA A 9 20.24 -8.21 2.18
N PRO A 10 19.73 -7.25 2.98
CA PRO A 10 18.56 -7.52 3.82
C PRO A 10 17.48 -8.13 2.92
N GLY A 11 16.85 -9.23 3.35
CA GLY A 11 15.72 -9.76 2.62
C GLY A 11 14.62 -8.70 2.55
N ALA A 12 13.92 -8.58 1.43
CA ALA A 12 12.77 -7.71 1.29
C ALA A 12 11.50 -8.55 1.14
N VAL A 13 10.42 -8.13 1.80
CA VAL A 13 9.09 -8.75 1.65
C VAL A 13 8.12 -7.73 1.07
N VAL A 14 7.12 -8.22 0.35
CA VAL A 14 5.96 -7.40 -0.02
C VAL A 14 4.93 -7.51 1.09
N ARG A 15 4.46 -6.36 1.58
CA ARG A 15 3.35 -6.28 2.52
C ARG A 15 2.17 -5.57 1.87
N LEU A 16 0.98 -5.84 2.39
CA LEU A 16 -0.26 -5.21 1.97
C LEU A 16 -0.77 -4.31 3.12
N LEU A 17 -1.20 -3.10 2.77
CA LEU A 17 -1.90 -2.17 3.65
C LEU A 17 -3.32 -2.00 3.12
N ASP A 18 -4.33 -2.23 3.95
CA ASP A 18 -5.71 -1.90 3.61
C ASP A 18 -5.92 -0.37 3.67
N ALA A 19 -6.58 0.17 2.66
CA ALA A 19 -6.92 1.59 2.58
C ALA A 19 -8.29 1.78 1.91
N ALA A 20 -8.87 2.96 2.08
CA ALA A 20 -10.08 3.37 1.39
C ALA A 20 -9.87 4.74 0.75
N GLY A 21 -10.64 5.01 -0.30
CA GLY A 21 -10.65 6.30 -0.97
C GLY A 21 -12.01 6.62 -1.55
N SER A 22 -12.20 7.89 -1.92
CA SER A 22 -13.45 8.36 -2.48
C SER A 22 -13.27 9.52 -3.45
N SER A 23 -14.15 9.63 -4.44
CA SER A 23 -14.22 10.79 -5.33
C SER A 23 -15.63 10.95 -5.90
N PRO A 24 -16.12 12.18 -6.12
CA PRO A 24 -17.35 12.41 -6.88
C PRO A 24 -17.19 12.16 -8.39
N GLU A 25 -15.96 12.03 -8.90
CA GLU A 25 -15.66 11.98 -10.34
C GLU A 25 -15.69 10.57 -10.94
N GLY A 26 -15.49 9.53 -10.12
CA GLY A 26 -15.47 8.12 -10.56
C GLY A 26 -14.62 7.22 -9.68
N TRP A 27 -14.64 5.91 -9.96
CA TRP A 27 -13.86 4.93 -9.19
C TRP A 27 -12.35 5.04 -9.43
N GLU A 28 -11.90 5.43 -10.63
CA GLU A 28 -10.48 5.66 -10.92
C GLU A 28 -9.92 6.78 -10.01
N ALA A 29 -10.66 7.88 -9.89
CA ALA A 29 -10.29 9.00 -9.02
C ALA A 29 -10.31 8.58 -7.54
N ALA A 30 -11.27 7.75 -7.12
CA ALA A 30 -11.32 7.19 -5.77
C ALA A 30 -10.13 6.25 -5.47
N VAL A 31 -9.64 5.47 -6.45
CA VAL A 31 -8.43 4.66 -6.30
C VAL A 31 -7.19 5.54 -6.17
N ILE A 32 -7.09 6.59 -6.97
CA ILE A 32 -5.99 7.58 -6.88
C ILE A 32 -5.99 8.24 -5.49
N ASP A 33 -7.16 8.59 -4.97
CA ASP A 33 -7.33 9.15 -3.63
C ASP A 33 -6.86 8.16 -2.54
N ALA A 34 -7.25 6.88 -2.62
CA ALA A 34 -6.80 5.85 -1.69
C ALA A 34 -5.27 5.68 -1.71
N VAL A 35 -4.66 5.63 -2.90
CA VAL A 35 -3.20 5.52 -3.06
C VAL A 35 -2.50 6.75 -2.50
N ARG A 36 -3.00 7.95 -2.78
CA ARG A 36 -2.44 9.20 -2.26
C ARG A 36 -2.49 9.21 -0.74
N SER A 37 -3.64 8.84 -0.18
CA SER A 37 -3.85 8.74 1.26
C SER A 37 -2.94 7.71 1.92
N SER A 38 -2.54 6.63 1.25
CA SER A 38 -1.61 5.65 1.85
C SER A 38 -0.16 6.14 2.00
N ARG A 39 0.24 7.18 1.27
CA ARG A 39 1.64 7.65 1.23
C ARG A 39 2.15 8.23 2.55
N LYS A 40 1.25 8.52 3.50
CA LYS A 40 1.60 8.88 4.88
C LYS A 40 2.10 7.68 5.70
N ASP A 41 1.67 6.48 5.35
CA ASP A 41 1.99 5.25 6.09
C ASP A 41 3.04 4.39 5.37
N VAL A 42 3.02 4.39 4.03
CA VAL A 42 3.90 3.55 3.21
C VAL A 42 4.71 4.36 2.20
N ARG A 43 6.02 4.08 2.13
CA ARG A 43 6.93 4.68 1.16
C ARG A 43 6.90 3.85 -0.14
N ALA A 44 6.65 4.53 -1.26
CA ALA A 44 6.67 3.96 -2.61
C ALA A 44 5.78 2.70 -2.78
N PRO A 45 4.44 2.86 -2.80
CA PRO A 45 3.53 1.80 -3.23
C PRO A 45 3.93 1.21 -4.59
N ILE A 46 3.83 -0.11 -4.72
CA ILE A 46 4.22 -0.86 -5.94
C ILE A 46 3.02 -1.51 -6.65
N GLY A 47 1.84 -1.51 -6.03
CA GLY A 47 0.64 -2.12 -6.60
C GLY A 47 -0.59 -1.84 -5.76
N VAL A 48 -1.75 -2.00 -6.39
CA VAL A 48 -3.08 -1.82 -5.79
C VAL A 48 -3.98 -2.94 -6.24
N GLU A 49 -4.65 -3.59 -5.29
CA GLU A 49 -5.74 -4.53 -5.55
C GLU A 49 -7.05 -3.89 -5.05
N ILE A 50 -8.07 -3.87 -5.91
CA ILE A 50 -9.39 -3.35 -5.53
C ILE A 50 -10.18 -4.47 -4.87
N SER A 51 -10.50 -4.30 -3.58
CA SER A 51 -11.27 -5.29 -2.81
C SER A 51 -12.78 -5.06 -2.93
N ARG A 52 -13.20 -3.80 -3.00
CA ARG A 52 -14.62 -3.44 -3.16
C ARG A 52 -14.77 -2.07 -3.82
N GLN A 53 -15.81 -1.94 -4.63
CA GLN A 53 -16.33 -0.67 -5.14
C GLN A 53 -17.78 -0.51 -4.69
N TRP A 54 -18.14 0.69 -4.27
CA TRP A 54 -19.53 1.06 -3.99
C TRP A 54 -19.72 2.56 -4.21
N ALA A 55 -20.95 3.04 -4.04
CA ALA A 55 -21.26 4.45 -4.16
C ALA A 55 -22.32 4.86 -3.13
N ASP A 56 -22.23 6.09 -2.66
CA ASP A 56 -23.31 6.73 -1.92
C ASP A 56 -24.26 7.39 -2.91
N LEU A 57 -25.56 7.31 -2.63
CA LEU A 57 -26.59 7.94 -3.42
C LEU A 57 -27.12 9.19 -2.71
N ASP A 58 -27.34 10.25 -3.48
CA ASP A 58 -28.11 11.43 -3.07
C ASP A 58 -29.22 11.68 -4.10
N ALA A 59 -30.46 11.82 -3.63
CA ALA A 59 -31.65 11.98 -4.45
C ALA A 59 -31.73 11.01 -5.66
N GLY A 60 -31.34 9.75 -5.46
CA GLY A 60 -31.37 8.70 -6.50
C GLY A 60 -30.25 8.78 -7.54
N ARG A 61 -29.25 9.66 -7.33
CA ARG A 61 -28.06 9.80 -8.19
C ARG A 61 -26.81 9.44 -7.40
N VAL A 62 -25.77 8.98 -8.08
CA VAL A 62 -24.48 8.75 -7.43
C VAL A 62 -23.88 10.08 -6.99
N ALA A 63 -23.62 10.22 -5.69
CA ALA A 63 -23.01 11.40 -5.08
C ALA A 63 -21.52 11.20 -4.82
N MET A 64 -21.11 9.98 -4.45
CA MET A 64 -19.74 9.69 -4.09
C MET A 64 -19.37 8.26 -4.48
N TYR A 65 -18.35 8.10 -5.32
CA TYR A 65 -17.74 6.81 -5.61
C TYR A 65 -16.75 6.48 -4.50
N ARG A 66 -16.81 5.25 -3.99
CA ARG A 66 -15.96 4.78 -2.89
C ARG A 66 -15.28 3.47 -3.26
N VAL A 67 -14.06 3.30 -2.76
CA VAL A 67 -13.27 2.09 -2.95
C VAL A 67 -12.62 1.65 -1.65
N ALA A 68 -12.50 0.35 -1.48
CA ALA A 68 -11.60 -0.29 -0.52
C ALA A 68 -10.53 -1.03 -1.32
N VAL A 69 -9.27 -0.84 -0.95
CA VAL A 69 -8.11 -1.34 -1.70
C VAL A 69 -7.06 -1.94 -0.75
N ARG A 70 -6.26 -2.84 -1.29
CA ARG A 70 -5.00 -3.31 -0.69
C ARG A 70 -3.82 -2.73 -1.44
N ILE A 71 -2.91 -2.11 -0.73
CA ILE A 71 -1.76 -1.41 -1.29
C ILE A 71 -0.50 -2.19 -0.98
N ALA A 72 0.15 -2.68 -2.03
CA ALA A 72 1.39 -3.41 -1.94
C ALA A 72 2.58 -2.45 -1.79
N TYR A 73 3.48 -2.72 -0.86
CA TYR A 73 4.74 -1.99 -0.68
C TYR A 73 5.87 -2.93 -0.26
N ARG A 74 7.11 -2.56 -0.57
CA ARG A 74 8.30 -3.32 -0.16
C ARG A 74 8.71 -2.91 1.25
N GLN A 75 8.91 -3.89 2.13
CA GLN A 75 9.47 -3.68 3.45
C GLN A 75 10.76 -4.47 3.60
N GLU A 76 11.83 -3.75 3.95
CA GLU A 76 13.11 -4.33 4.30
C GLU A 76 13.01 -5.09 5.63
N LEU A 77 13.50 -6.33 5.65
CA LEU A 77 13.63 -7.09 6.88
C LEU A 77 14.86 -6.60 7.63
N LYS A 78 14.67 -6.07 8.84
CA LYS A 78 15.79 -5.73 9.71
C LYS A 78 16.48 -7.03 10.11
N ALA A 79 17.77 -7.16 9.83
CA ALA A 79 18.55 -8.31 10.28
C ALA A 79 18.41 -8.46 11.81
N PRO A 80 18.27 -9.69 12.34
CA PRO A 80 18.20 -9.90 13.78
C PRO A 80 19.46 -9.30 14.42
N SER A 81 19.26 -8.41 15.40
CA SER A 81 20.36 -7.89 16.21
C SER A 81 21.00 -9.08 16.92
N ARG A 82 22.21 -9.46 16.50
CA ARG A 82 23.05 -10.37 17.28
C ARG A 82 23.35 -9.66 18.60
N ARG A 83 22.55 -9.91 19.63
CA ARG A 83 22.93 -9.63 21.02
C ARG A 83 24.11 -10.55 21.31
N SER A 84 25.31 -10.00 21.32
CA SER A 84 26.45 -10.63 21.98
C SER A 84 26.14 -10.67 23.47
N SER A 85 26.02 -11.87 24.03
CA SER A 85 26.15 -12.12 25.47
C SER A 85 27.62 -12.15 25.85
#